data_AF-A0A437A7F9-F1
#
_entry.id   AF-A0A437A7F9-F1
#
_cell.length_a   1.000
_cell.length_b   1.000
_cell.length_c   1.000
_cell.angle_alpha   90.00
_cell.angle_beta   90.00
_cell.angle_gamma   90.00
#
_symmetry.space_group_name_H-M   'P 1'
#
loop_
_entity.id
_entity.type
_entity.pdbx_description
1 polymer ?
#
loop_
_entity_poly.entity_id
_entity_poly.type
_entity_poly.pdbx_seq_one_letter_code
_entity_poly.pdbx_strand_id
1 'polypeptide(L)'
;MVGRRQIHQAIHSRMMKRNADDDVVQWDQIVSTLVTELKHEVSSFYGNEGSEIEKMYPGFDYHNEKIRARLSRWPWHRSFFKAIDYLGLSESEVDSVVTWWGTLKERQAYEKKTGTIVRDTTGDDIPTWEQVQEMKQEALKEKEEDFDGIDPYSLNREEMESMLKEADRLALQESLQQAALQSHATATALRIQQQFRQAEQLFGYARE
;
A
#
# COMPACT_ATOMS: atom_id res chain seq x y z
N MET A 1 -16.51 22.38 38.99
CA MET A 1 -16.18 21.15 38.24
C MET A 1 -17.42 20.74 37.47
N VAL A 2 -17.45 20.99 36.16
CA VAL A 2 -18.52 20.51 35.28
C VAL A 2 -18.43 18.98 35.25
N GLY A 3 -19.52 18.28 35.55
CA GLY A 3 -19.51 16.82 35.55
C GLY A 3 -19.35 16.27 34.13
N ARG A 4 -18.62 15.15 33.94
CA ARG A 4 -18.39 14.53 32.60
C ARG A 4 -19.66 14.36 31.78
N ARG A 5 -20.78 14.01 32.44
CA ARG A 5 -22.11 13.86 31.83
C ARG A 5 -22.61 15.16 31.17
N GLN A 6 -22.29 16.32 31.73
CA GLN A 6 -22.66 17.63 31.16
C GLN A 6 -21.81 17.96 29.92
N ILE A 7 -20.53 17.57 29.90
CA ILE A 7 -19.62 17.81 28.76
C ILE A 7 -20.07 16.98 27.54
N HIS A 8 -20.40 15.70 27.74
CA HIS A 8 -20.88 14.83 26.65
C HIS A 8 -22.17 15.40 26.04
N GLN A 9 -23.10 15.86 26.86
CA GLN A 9 -24.35 16.47 26.41
C GLN A 9 -24.13 17.79 25.66
N ALA A 10 -23.17 18.62 26.09
CA ALA A 10 -22.82 19.86 25.40
C ALA A 10 -22.25 19.59 24.00
N ILE A 11 -21.31 18.64 23.90
CA ILE A 11 -20.72 18.22 22.62
C ILE A 11 -21.80 17.59 21.72
N HIS A 12 -22.60 16.68 22.27
CA HIS A 12 -23.71 16.03 21.57
C HIS A 12 -24.67 17.06 20.97
N SER A 13 -25.16 18.00 21.79
CA SER A 13 -26.05 19.07 21.35
C SER A 13 -25.42 19.89 20.22
N ARG A 14 -24.12 20.19 20.31
CA ARG A 14 -23.42 20.94 19.27
C ARG A 14 -23.26 20.17 17.96
N MET A 15 -22.97 18.87 18.03
CA MET A 15 -22.84 18.01 16.85
C MET A 15 -24.20 17.83 16.15
N MET A 16 -25.28 17.62 16.90
CA MET A 16 -26.63 17.42 16.36
C MET A 16 -27.26 18.70 15.82
N LYS A 17 -26.91 19.89 16.34
CA LYS A 17 -27.36 21.17 15.76
C LYS A 17 -26.97 21.37 14.30
N ARG A 18 -25.98 20.62 13.79
CA ARG A 18 -25.62 20.62 12.37
C ARG A 18 -26.53 19.73 11.51
N ASN A 19 -27.19 18.74 12.12
CA ASN A 19 -27.98 17.71 11.45
C ASN A 19 -29.45 17.80 11.90
N ALA A 20 -30.06 18.99 11.75
CA ALA A 20 -31.38 19.30 12.33
C ALA A 20 -32.56 18.44 11.82
N ASP A 21 -32.33 17.57 10.82
CA ASP A 21 -33.32 16.71 10.17
C ASP A 21 -33.10 15.20 10.44
N ASP A 22 -32.03 14.83 11.16
CA ASP A 22 -31.74 13.43 11.51
C ASP A 22 -32.32 13.05 12.87
N ASP A 23 -32.81 11.81 12.99
CA ASP A 23 -33.17 11.18 14.26
C ASP A 23 -32.11 11.45 15.33
N VAL A 24 -32.54 11.72 16.58
CA VAL A 24 -31.63 12.04 17.69
C VAL A 24 -30.69 10.87 17.97
N VAL A 25 -29.50 10.91 17.35
CA VAL A 25 -28.46 9.87 17.48
C VAL A 25 -27.98 9.83 18.92
N GLN A 26 -28.01 8.66 19.54
CA GLN A 26 -27.55 8.51 20.93
C GLN A 26 -26.03 8.69 21.03
N TRP A 27 -25.53 9.17 22.17
CA TRP A 27 -24.08 9.36 22.38
C TRP A 27 -23.26 8.10 22.10
N ASP A 28 -23.76 6.94 22.52
CA ASP A 28 -23.08 5.65 22.33
C ASP A 28 -22.97 5.27 20.84
N GLN A 29 -23.94 5.68 20.03
CA GLN A 29 -23.88 5.51 18.57
C GLN A 29 -22.81 6.44 17.96
N ILE A 30 -22.73 7.69 18.41
CA ILE A 30 -21.67 8.63 17.97
C ILE A 30 -20.29 8.05 18.29
N VAL A 31 -20.09 7.55 19.51
CA VAL A 31 -18.82 6.93 19.92
C VAL A 31 -18.52 5.71 19.06
N SER A 32 -19.51 4.86 18.77
CA SER A 32 -19.34 3.69 17.90
C SER A 32 -18.93 4.08 16.48
N THR A 33 -19.50 5.17 15.95
CA THR A 33 -19.12 5.70 14.64
C THR A 33 -17.71 6.30 14.65
N LEU A 34 -17.34 7.05 15.70
CA LEU A 34 -15.97 7.55 15.87
C LEU A 34 -14.97 6.39 15.93
N VAL A 35 -15.23 5.35 16.71
CA VAL A 35 -14.35 4.16 16.77
C VAL A 35 -14.25 3.47 15.41
N THR A 36 -15.34 3.40 14.66
CA THR A 36 -15.32 2.84 13.30
C THR A 36 -14.43 3.66 12.37
N GLU A 37 -14.52 4.99 12.41
CA GLU A 37 -13.64 5.88 11.64
C GLU A 37 -12.17 5.69 12.04
N LEU A 38 -11.85 5.57 13.33
CA LEU A 38 -10.49 5.29 13.80
C LEU A 38 -9.96 3.96 13.28
N LYS A 39 -10.78 2.91 13.25
CA LYS A 39 -10.37 1.60 12.71
C LYS A 39 -10.03 1.68 11.23
N HIS A 40 -10.81 2.44 10.46
CA HIS A 40 -10.49 2.68 9.05
C HIS A 40 -9.20 3.48 8.90
N GLU A 41 -8.96 4.49 9.74
CA GLU A 41 -7.71 5.25 9.72
C GLU A 41 -6.49 4.36 10.01
N VAL A 42 -6.57 3.53 11.04
CA VAL A 42 -5.50 2.60 11.42
C VAL A 42 -5.24 1.59 10.31
N SER A 43 -6.29 1.01 9.73
CA SER A 43 -6.18 0.08 8.60
C SER A 43 -5.54 0.74 7.37
N SER A 44 -5.95 1.98 7.07
CA SER A 44 -5.38 2.75 5.96
C SER A 44 -3.94 3.18 6.20
N PHE A 45 -3.52 3.36 7.47
CA PHE A 45 -2.18 3.86 7.79
C PHE A 45 -1.13 2.76 7.86
N TYR A 46 -1.43 1.73 8.64
CA TYR A 46 -0.48 0.66 8.93
C TYR A 46 -0.60 -0.48 7.92
N GLY A 47 -1.56 -0.44 7.00
CA GLY A 47 -1.76 -1.47 5.99
C GLY A 47 -1.78 -2.90 6.54
N ASN A 48 -1.28 -3.84 5.74
CA ASN A 48 -1.10 -5.23 6.17
C ASN A 48 0.19 -5.44 6.99
N GLU A 49 1.17 -4.56 6.85
CA GLU A 49 2.51 -4.71 7.41
C GLU A 49 2.72 -3.71 8.56
N GLY A 50 2.71 -4.21 9.80
CA GLY A 50 2.94 -3.39 10.98
C GLY A 50 2.72 -4.21 12.26
N SER A 51 3.36 -3.78 13.36
CA SER A 51 3.21 -4.42 14.67
C SER A 51 1.73 -4.52 15.06
N GLU A 52 1.27 -5.74 15.34
CA GLU A 52 -0.12 -6.01 15.72
C GLU A 52 -0.51 -5.21 16.98
N ILE A 53 0.44 -4.98 17.88
CA ILE A 53 0.25 -4.24 19.13
C ILE A 53 0.05 -2.74 18.86
N GLU A 54 0.81 -2.16 17.93
CA GLU A 54 0.68 -0.76 17.56
C GLU A 54 -0.66 -0.50 16.85
N LYS A 55 -1.10 -1.43 16.00
CA LYS A 55 -2.43 -1.40 15.38
C LYS A 55 -3.56 -1.50 16.42
N MET A 56 -3.38 -2.29 17.48
CA MET A 56 -4.35 -2.42 18.57
C MET A 56 -4.41 -1.18 19.47
N TYR A 57 -3.29 -0.49 19.67
CA TYR A 57 -3.17 0.67 20.57
C TYR A 57 -2.44 1.84 19.90
N PRO A 58 -3.02 2.47 18.87
CA PRO A 58 -2.36 3.53 18.10
C PRO A 58 -2.11 4.80 18.94
N GLY A 59 -2.96 5.07 19.93
CA GLY A 59 -2.72 6.15 20.89
C GLY A 59 -2.84 7.56 20.30
N PHE A 60 -3.85 7.79 19.46
CA PHE A 60 -4.10 9.11 18.86
C PHE A 60 -4.33 10.18 19.93
N ASP A 61 -3.46 11.18 19.93
CA ASP A 61 -3.58 12.36 20.80
C ASP A 61 -4.43 13.44 20.13
N TYR A 62 -5.55 13.77 20.77
CA TYR A 62 -6.49 14.76 20.26
C TYR A 62 -6.04 16.20 20.49
N HIS A 63 -4.95 16.43 21.24
CA HIS A 63 -4.32 17.75 21.39
C HIS A 63 -3.34 18.05 20.27
N ASN A 64 -2.78 17.00 19.64
CA ASN A 64 -1.82 17.14 18.57
C ASN A 64 -2.51 17.57 17.27
N GLU A 65 -2.19 18.79 16.80
CA GLU A 65 -2.76 19.37 15.58
C GLU A 65 -2.61 18.45 14.35
N LYS A 66 -1.49 17.73 14.21
CA LYS A 66 -1.27 16.82 13.07
C LYS A 66 -2.26 15.67 13.09
N ILE A 67 -2.49 15.09 14.26
CA ILE A 67 -3.46 14.01 14.45
C ILE A 67 -4.88 14.52 14.26
N ARG A 68 -5.20 15.71 14.79
CA ARG A 68 -6.51 16.34 14.56
C ARG A 68 -6.77 16.61 13.08
N ALA A 69 -5.79 17.16 12.35
CA ALA A 69 -5.90 17.43 10.93
C ALA A 69 -6.12 16.15 10.13
N ARG A 70 -5.37 15.10 10.47
CA ARG A 70 -5.51 13.77 9.90
C ARG A 70 -6.90 13.17 10.13
N LEU A 71 -7.34 13.10 11.39
CA LEU A 71 -8.66 12.57 11.75
C LEU A 71 -9.81 13.44 11.25
N SER A 72 -9.58 14.74 11.00
CA SER A 72 -10.56 15.64 10.37
C SER A 72 -10.90 15.28 8.91
N ARG A 73 -10.20 14.32 8.30
CA ARG A 73 -10.63 13.69 7.05
C ARG A 73 -12.00 13.04 7.21
N TRP A 74 -12.27 12.47 8.38
CA TRP A 74 -13.53 11.77 8.67
C TRP A 74 -14.62 12.72 9.15
N PRO A 75 -15.87 12.56 8.69
CA PRO A 75 -16.93 13.53 8.93
C PRO A 75 -17.35 13.63 10.40
N TRP A 76 -17.36 12.53 11.16
CA TRP A 76 -17.75 12.55 12.58
C TRP A 76 -16.66 13.13 13.46
N HIS A 77 -15.39 12.74 13.26
CA HIS A 77 -14.25 13.39 13.94
C HIS A 77 -14.17 14.87 13.63
N ARG A 78 -14.33 15.28 12.37
CA ARG A 78 -14.36 16.71 12.00
C ARG A 78 -15.45 17.47 12.74
N SER A 79 -16.64 16.88 12.86
CA SER A 79 -17.75 17.49 13.61
C SER A 79 -17.45 17.57 15.11
N PHE A 80 -16.87 16.52 15.66
CA PHE A 80 -16.46 16.43 17.06
C PHE A 80 -15.40 17.49 17.42
N PHE A 81 -14.33 17.61 16.61
CA PHE A 81 -13.30 18.63 16.82
C PHE A 81 -13.86 20.05 16.73
N LYS A 82 -14.73 20.32 15.74
CA LYS A 82 -15.41 21.62 15.65
C LYS A 82 -16.30 21.90 16.87
N ALA A 83 -16.92 20.86 17.44
CA ALA A 83 -17.73 21.01 18.65
C ALA A 83 -16.86 21.34 19.87
N ILE A 84 -15.72 20.67 20.03
CA ILE A 84 -14.73 20.96 21.08
C ILE A 84 -14.23 22.40 20.96
N ASP A 85 -13.75 22.79 19.78
CA ASP A 85 -13.18 24.13 19.55
C ASP A 85 -14.21 25.22 19.80
N TYR A 86 -15.46 25.00 19.38
CA TYR A 86 -16.54 25.95 19.59
C TYR A 86 -16.91 26.11 21.07
N LEU A 87 -16.85 25.03 21.84
CA LEU A 87 -17.14 25.04 23.26
C LEU A 87 -15.95 25.56 24.09
N GLY A 88 -14.76 25.67 23.50
CA GLY A 88 -13.55 26.12 24.19
C GLY A 88 -13.12 25.19 25.32
N LEU A 89 -13.35 23.89 25.17
CA LEU A 89 -13.04 22.90 26.21
C LEU A 89 -11.54 22.82 26.46
N SER A 90 -11.15 22.68 27.74
CA SER A 90 -9.74 22.47 28.10
C SER A 90 -9.29 21.03 27.78
N GLU A 91 -7.97 20.83 27.69
CA GLU A 91 -7.36 19.52 27.42
C GLU A 91 -7.86 18.44 28.40
N SER A 92 -7.90 18.77 29.70
CA SER A 92 -8.41 17.88 30.74
C SER A 92 -9.90 17.53 30.60
N GLU A 93 -10.70 18.43 30.03
CA GLU A 93 -12.11 18.19 29.77
C GLU A 93 -12.27 17.26 28.57
N VAL A 94 -11.49 17.46 27.51
CA VAL A 94 -11.44 16.58 26.34
C VAL A 94 -10.98 15.17 26.75
N ASP A 95 -9.92 15.05 27.53
CA ASP A 95 -9.43 13.77 28.08
C ASP A 95 -10.46 13.06 28.96
N SER A 96 -11.37 13.81 29.58
CA SER A 96 -12.44 13.24 30.39
C SER A 96 -13.51 12.53 29.55
N VAL A 97 -13.69 12.98 28.29
CA VAL A 97 -14.68 12.48 27.32
C VAL A 97 -14.11 11.38 26.44
N VAL A 98 -12.86 11.55 26.01
CA VAL A 98 -12.19 10.69 25.05
C VAL A 98 -11.68 9.43 25.77
N THR A 99 -12.56 8.43 25.89
CA THR A 99 -12.28 7.16 26.58
C THR A 99 -12.48 5.92 25.70
N TRP A 100 -12.60 6.10 24.39
CA TRP A 100 -12.85 5.02 23.45
C TRP A 100 -11.56 4.49 22.82
N TRP A 101 -11.71 3.41 22.06
CA TRP A 101 -10.61 2.70 21.40
C TRP A 101 -9.80 3.62 20.46
N GLY A 102 -8.49 3.43 20.43
CA GLY A 102 -7.55 4.13 19.56
C GLY A 102 -7.00 5.45 20.12
N THR A 103 -7.46 5.88 21.30
CA THR A 103 -7.09 7.17 21.90
C THR A 103 -5.85 7.05 22.78
N LEU A 104 -5.13 8.16 22.99
CA LEU A 104 -3.93 8.18 23.84
C LEU A 104 -4.20 7.60 25.24
N LYS A 105 -5.36 7.91 25.81
CA LYS A 105 -5.77 7.45 27.13
C LYS A 105 -5.92 5.93 27.22
N GLU A 106 -6.42 5.30 26.17
CA GLU A 106 -6.52 3.85 26.10
C GLU A 106 -5.13 3.20 26.03
N ARG A 107 -4.24 3.73 25.18
CA ARG A 107 -2.85 3.27 25.10
C ARG A 107 -2.16 3.34 26.45
N GLN A 108 -2.24 4.49 27.14
CA GLN A 108 -1.67 4.67 28.47
C GLN A 108 -2.26 3.70 29.51
N ALA A 109 -3.57 3.42 29.44
CA ALA A 109 -4.21 2.45 30.31
C ALA A 109 -3.70 1.03 30.06
N TYR A 110 -3.47 0.65 28.81
CA TYR A 110 -2.85 -0.61 28.44
C TYR A 110 -1.41 -0.71 28.94
N GLU A 111 -0.56 0.27 28.63
CA GLU A 111 0.85 0.30 29.04
C GLU A 111 1.00 0.23 30.56
N LYS A 112 0.15 0.94 31.30
CA LYS A 112 0.13 0.88 32.78
C LYS A 112 -0.26 -0.50 33.30
N LYS A 113 -1.14 -1.22 32.60
CA LYS A 113 -1.64 -2.54 33.02
C LYS A 113 -0.65 -3.66 32.69
N THR A 114 -0.02 -3.60 31.53
CA THR A 114 0.87 -4.66 31.04
C THR A 114 2.34 -4.41 31.38
N GLY A 115 2.73 -3.16 31.62
CA GLY A 115 4.12 -2.75 31.77
C GLY A 115 4.89 -2.74 30.45
N THR A 116 4.21 -2.97 29.32
CA THR A 116 4.80 -2.97 27.98
C THR A 116 4.59 -1.60 27.35
N ILE A 117 5.67 -0.97 26.89
CA ILE A 117 5.62 0.29 26.15
C ILE A 117 5.27 -0.02 24.69
N VAL A 118 4.26 0.64 24.14
CA VAL A 118 3.91 0.50 22.72
C VAL A 118 4.88 1.36 21.91
N ARG A 119 5.80 0.72 21.17
CA ARG A 119 6.73 1.41 20.28
C ARG A 119 6.01 1.86 19.01
N ASP A 120 6.16 3.14 18.69
CA ASP A 120 5.75 3.71 17.40
C ASP A 120 6.77 3.28 16.34
N THR A 121 6.32 2.53 15.32
CA THR A 121 7.14 2.13 14.17
C THR A 121 6.85 2.98 12.93
N THR A 122 6.06 4.04 13.08
CA THR A 122 5.74 4.97 12.01
C THR A 122 7.02 5.58 11.42
N GLY A 123 7.31 5.22 10.17
CA GLY A 123 8.46 5.75 9.43
C GLY A 123 9.75 4.96 9.58
N ASP A 124 9.74 3.83 10.31
CA ASP A 124 10.89 2.90 10.35
C ASP A 124 11.20 2.36 8.94
N ASP A 125 10.18 2.18 8.09
CA ASP A 125 10.33 1.70 6.71
C ASP A 125 10.69 2.81 5.70
N ILE A 126 10.78 4.06 6.13
CA ILE A 126 11.14 5.17 5.24
C ILE A 126 12.67 5.30 5.25
N PRO A 127 13.36 5.01 4.13
CA PRO A 127 14.80 5.13 4.08
C PRO A 127 15.22 6.58 4.30
N THR A 128 16.30 6.76 5.05
CA THR A 128 16.93 8.07 5.24
C THR A 128 17.45 8.59 3.90
N TRP A 129 17.57 9.92 3.76
CA TRP A 129 18.09 10.53 2.53
C TRP A 129 19.45 9.95 2.10
N GLU A 130 20.32 9.61 3.06
CA GLU A 130 21.60 8.95 2.83
C GLU A 130 21.44 7.57 2.20
N GLN A 131 20.54 6.74 2.74
CA GLN A 131 20.22 5.41 2.19
C GLN A 131 19.64 5.51 0.78
N VAL A 132 18.80 6.51 0.50
CA VAL A 132 18.28 6.77 -0.85
C VAL A 132 19.41 7.15 -1.82
N GLN A 133 20.41 7.91 -1.37
CA GLN A 133 21.58 8.21 -2.22
C GLN A 133 22.40 6.96 -2.51
N GLU A 134 22.65 6.10 -1.52
CA GLU A 134 23.37 4.84 -1.71
C GLU A 134 22.66 3.94 -2.72
N MET A 135 21.35 3.73 -2.55
CA MET A 135 20.52 2.96 -3.50
C MET A 135 20.58 3.53 -4.92
N LYS A 136 20.59 4.87 -5.05
CA LYS A 136 20.70 5.53 -6.36
C LYS A 136 22.10 5.35 -6.98
N GLN A 137 23.15 5.38 -6.16
CA GLN A 137 24.53 5.14 -6.62
C GLN A 137 24.72 3.67 -7.05
N GLU A 138 24.18 2.72 -6.29
CA GLU A 138 24.18 1.30 -6.66
C GLU A 138 23.42 1.06 -7.96
N ALA A 139 22.22 1.63 -8.11
CA ALA A 139 21.47 1.53 -9.37
C ALA A 139 22.16 2.22 -10.57
N LEU A 140 23.03 3.21 -10.32
CA LEU A 140 23.88 3.79 -11.38
C LEU A 140 25.03 2.85 -11.73
N LYS A 141 25.69 2.26 -10.73
CA LYS A 141 26.77 1.29 -10.95
C LYS A 141 26.27 0.06 -11.70
N GLU A 142 25.12 -0.48 -11.33
CA GLU A 142 24.51 -1.61 -12.06
C GLU A 142 24.24 -1.25 -13.53
N LYS A 143 23.81 -0.02 -13.82
CA LYS A 143 23.64 0.46 -15.21
C LYS A 143 24.94 0.70 -15.95
N GLU A 144 26.01 1.08 -15.26
CA GLU A 144 27.34 1.22 -15.85
C GLU A 144 27.98 -0.16 -16.10
N GLU A 145 27.71 -1.15 -15.25
CA GLU A 145 28.17 -2.54 -15.42
C GLU A 145 27.43 -3.28 -16.53
N ASP A 146 26.14 -2.98 -16.78
CA ASP A 146 25.37 -3.49 -17.93
C ASP A 146 25.71 -2.80 -19.26
N PHE A 147 26.52 -1.74 -19.23
CA PHE A 147 26.99 -1.06 -20.43
C PHE A 147 28.30 -1.71 -20.89
N ASP A 148 28.28 -2.37 -22.05
CA ASP A 148 29.39 -3.18 -22.63
C ASP A 148 30.66 -2.37 -23.02
N GLY A 149 30.90 -1.22 -22.38
CA GLY A 149 32.10 -0.40 -22.52
C GLY A 149 32.20 0.39 -23.82
N ILE A 150 31.21 0.32 -24.70
CA ILE A 150 31.20 1.05 -25.96
C ILE A 150 30.37 2.32 -25.78
N ASP A 151 31.02 3.45 -25.50
CA ASP A 151 30.38 4.76 -25.59
C ASP A 151 30.01 5.06 -27.05
N PRO A 152 28.71 5.08 -27.43
CA PRO A 152 28.28 5.29 -28.80
C PRO A 152 28.60 6.69 -29.33
N TYR A 153 28.98 7.63 -28.47
CA TYR A 153 29.44 8.96 -28.86
C TYR A 153 30.96 9.04 -29.07
N SER A 154 31.71 8.01 -28.67
CA SER A 154 33.15 7.91 -28.88
C SER A 154 33.54 7.24 -30.20
N LEU A 155 32.60 6.60 -30.89
CA LEU A 155 32.81 5.93 -32.18
C LEU A 155 32.77 6.91 -33.34
N ASN A 156 33.67 6.76 -34.31
CA ASN A 156 33.51 7.47 -35.57
C ASN A 156 32.30 6.91 -36.35
N ARG A 157 31.69 7.75 -37.19
CA ARG A 157 30.48 7.41 -37.96
C ARG A 157 30.59 6.07 -38.70
N GLU A 158 31.76 5.77 -39.26
CA GLU A 158 32.02 4.54 -40.02
C GLU A 158 32.00 3.30 -39.13
N GLU A 159 32.51 3.40 -37.92
CA GLU A 159 32.53 2.30 -36.93
C GLU A 159 31.11 2.03 -36.42
N MET A 160 30.34 3.09 -36.17
CA MET A 160 28.92 2.99 -35.80
C MET A 160 28.08 2.34 -36.91
N GLU A 161 28.29 2.73 -38.18
CA GLU A 161 27.62 2.11 -39.32
C GLU A 161 28.00 0.63 -39.50
N SER A 162 29.24 0.26 -39.19
CA SER A 162 29.68 -1.14 -39.22
C SER A 162 28.99 -1.97 -38.14
N MET A 163 28.90 -1.46 -36.91
CA MET A 163 28.25 -2.16 -35.81
C MET A 163 26.76 -2.37 -36.05
N LEU A 164 26.05 -1.35 -36.55
CA LEU A 164 24.64 -1.45 -36.93
C LEU A 164 24.41 -2.53 -38.00
N LYS A 165 25.28 -2.58 -39.01
CA LYS A 165 25.23 -3.63 -40.05
C LYS A 165 25.49 -5.03 -39.49
N GLU A 166 26.42 -5.17 -38.55
CA GLU A 166 26.71 -6.45 -37.89
C GLU A 166 25.53 -6.91 -37.04
N ALA A 167 24.89 -6.00 -36.29
CA ALA A 167 23.71 -6.29 -35.48
C ALA A 167 22.52 -6.75 -36.34
N ASP A 168 22.23 -6.05 -37.44
CA ASP A 168 21.19 -6.45 -38.40
C ASP A 168 21.49 -7.83 -39.01
N ARG A 169 22.77 -8.11 -39.31
CA ARG A 169 23.20 -9.40 -39.86
C ARG A 169 23.00 -10.53 -38.86
N LEU A 170 23.30 -10.32 -37.59
CA LEU A 170 23.12 -11.30 -36.51
C LEU A 170 21.63 -11.57 -36.27
N ALA A 171 20.80 -10.53 -36.21
CA ALA A 171 19.35 -10.67 -36.07
C ALA A 171 18.74 -11.47 -37.24
N LEU A 172 19.20 -11.20 -38.48
CA LEU A 172 18.79 -11.97 -39.65
C LEU A 172 19.22 -13.44 -39.55
N GLN A 173 20.45 -13.71 -39.11
CA GLN A 173 20.96 -15.07 -38.93
C GLN A 173 20.15 -15.85 -37.90
N GLU A 174 19.80 -15.23 -36.78
CA GLU A 174 19.00 -15.85 -35.74
C GLU A 174 17.58 -16.16 -36.25
N SER A 175 16.96 -15.21 -36.95
CA SER A 175 15.64 -15.41 -37.56
C SER A 175 15.65 -16.57 -38.56
N LEU A 176 16.69 -16.67 -39.41
CA LEU A 176 16.86 -17.79 -40.35
C LEU A 176 17.05 -19.13 -39.62
N GLN A 177 17.79 -19.17 -38.52
CA GLN A 177 17.96 -20.38 -37.72
C GLN A 177 16.64 -20.80 -37.08
N GLN A 178 15.88 -19.87 -36.51
CA GLN A 178 14.56 -20.15 -35.95
C GLN A 178 13.59 -20.66 -37.01
N ALA A 179 13.57 -20.05 -38.20
CA ALA A 179 12.75 -20.50 -39.33
C ALA A 179 13.15 -21.90 -39.81
N ALA A 180 14.45 -22.20 -39.87
CA ALA A 180 14.95 -23.53 -40.21
C ALA A 180 14.49 -24.58 -39.18
N LEU A 181 14.61 -24.29 -37.88
CA LEU A 181 14.14 -25.17 -36.80
C LEU A 181 12.62 -25.40 -36.88
N GLN A 182 11.83 -24.36 -37.12
CA GLN A 182 10.37 -24.48 -37.32
C GLN A 182 10.02 -25.31 -38.55
N SER A 183 10.75 -25.14 -39.66
CA SER A 183 10.55 -25.95 -40.87
C SER A 183 10.88 -27.44 -40.66
N HIS A 184 11.94 -27.73 -39.90
CA HIS A 184 12.31 -29.11 -39.57
C HIS A 184 11.31 -29.76 -38.61
N ALA A 185 10.82 -29.02 -37.62
CA ALA A 185 9.81 -29.50 -36.69
C ALA A 185 8.49 -29.81 -37.42
N THR A 186 8.04 -28.93 -38.31
CA THR A 186 6.81 -29.14 -39.10
C THR A 186 6.94 -30.32 -40.06
N ALA A 187 8.06 -30.46 -40.76
CA ALA A 187 8.33 -31.61 -41.63
C ALA A 187 8.34 -32.95 -40.85
N THR A 188 8.90 -32.95 -39.65
CA THR A 188 8.92 -34.13 -38.77
C THR A 188 7.51 -34.49 -38.29
N ALA A 189 6.72 -33.50 -37.86
CA ALA A 189 5.34 -33.71 -37.43
C ALA A 189 4.45 -34.28 -38.55
N LEU A 190 4.58 -33.76 -39.78
CA LEU A 190 3.87 -34.27 -40.94
C LEU A 190 4.26 -35.73 -41.27
N ARG A 191 5.55 -36.06 -41.16
CA ARG A 191 6.04 -37.44 -41.36
C ARG A 191 5.46 -38.39 -40.33
N ILE A 192 5.41 -37.99 -39.06
CA ILE A 192 4.79 -38.77 -37.98
C ILE A 192 3.29 -38.97 -38.26
N GLN A 193 2.57 -37.91 -38.64
CA GLN A 193 1.14 -38.01 -38.95
C GLN A 193 0.85 -38.95 -40.13
N GLN A 194 1.70 -38.95 -41.16
CA GLN A 194 1.59 -39.89 -42.28
C GLN A 194 1.83 -41.34 -41.86
N GLN A 195 2.83 -41.60 -41.01
CA GLN A 195 3.09 -42.94 -40.47
C GLN A 195 1.92 -43.44 -39.62
N PHE A 196 1.34 -42.59 -38.76
CA PHE A 196 0.15 -42.94 -37.99
C PHE A 196 -1.04 -43.27 -38.90
N ARG A 197 -1.32 -42.44 -39.93
CA ARG A 197 -2.40 -42.70 -40.89
C ARG A 197 -2.20 -44.02 -41.65
N GLN A 198 -0.97 -44.33 -42.07
CA GLN A 198 -0.66 -45.59 -42.74
C GLN A 198 -0.82 -46.80 -41.79
N ALA A 199 -0.41 -46.66 -40.52
CA ALA A 199 -0.61 -47.70 -39.51
C ALA A 199 -2.11 -47.93 -39.24
N GLU A 200 -2.93 -46.88 -39.12
CA GLU A 200 -4.39 -47.01 -38.98
C GLU A 200 -5.03 -47.76 -40.16
N GLN A 201 -4.57 -47.53 -41.40
CA GLN A 201 -5.06 -48.26 -42.58
C GLN A 201 -4.67 -49.74 -42.56
N LEU A 202 -3.52 -50.10 -42.00
CA LEU A 202 -3.05 -51.48 -41.90
C LEU A 202 -3.70 -52.25 -40.74
N PHE A 203 -3.95 -51.60 -39.60
CA PHE A 203 -4.57 -52.21 -38.42
C PHE A 203 -6.10 -52.07 -38.37
N GLY A 204 -6.70 -51.19 -39.18
CA GLY A 204 -8.14 -51.00 -39.30
C GLY A 204 -8.90 -52.11 -40.01
N TYR A 205 -8.21 -53.03 -40.70
CA TYR A 205 -8.81 -54.22 -41.31
C TYR A 205 -8.93 -55.44 -40.36
N ALA A 206 -8.49 -55.32 -39.10
CA ALA A 206 -8.56 -56.39 -38.09
C ALA A 206 -9.67 -56.18 -37.04
N ARG A 207 -10.78 -55.55 -37.44
CA ARG A 207 -12.05 -55.52 -36.69
C ARG A 207 -13.23 -55.72 -37.65
N GLU A 208 -13.41 -56.96 -38.08
CA GLU A 208 -14.73 -57.57 -38.30
C GLU A 208 -14.68 -59.02 -37.80
#